data_AF-A0A7S4CRY9-F1
#
_entry.id   AF-A0A7S4CRY9-F1
#
_cell.length_a   1.000
_cell.length_b   1.000
_cell.length_c   1.000
_cell.angle_alpha   90.00
_cell.angle_beta   90.00
_cell.angle_gamma   90.00
#
_symmetry.space_group_name_H-M   'P 1'
#
loop_
_entity.id
_entity.type
_entity.pdbx_description
1 polymer ?
#
loop_
_entity_poly.entity_id
_entity_poly.type
_entity_poly.pdbx_seq_one_letter_code
_entity_poly.pdbx_strand_id
1 'polypeptide(L)'
;VEWMHWIGAVEEFWAGKVAKVDAMAETPEIKAMVYDDVGFQALTKCQFPDKRIASPDEARVLWESSGYDALDVRCDWEREDRGSIKAQKGSVHIPMFRSKKVYDAEADKDVIKQEVNPAWMEQVKARFADPESKLIVMCSDGSRRTQQALEALEQEGYSNVVGLQGGFNRWDE
;
A
#
# COMPACT_ATOMS: atom_id res chain seq x y z
N VAL A 1 -37.79 18.51 -28.09
CA VAL A 1 -36.90 17.33 -28.25
C VAL A 1 -35.44 17.72 -28.59
N GLU A 2 -35.17 18.95 -29.05
CA GLU A 2 -33.78 19.44 -29.27
C GLU A 2 -33.04 19.91 -28.01
N TRP A 3 -33.73 20.53 -27.05
CA TRP A 3 -33.10 21.05 -25.82
C TRP A 3 -32.41 19.97 -24.96
N MET A 4 -32.96 18.74 -24.95
CA MET A 4 -32.38 17.63 -24.20
C MET A 4 -31.10 17.09 -24.85
N HIS A 5 -30.96 17.19 -26.19
CA HIS A 5 -29.71 16.83 -26.88
C HIS A 5 -28.59 17.85 -26.60
N TRP A 6 -28.93 19.12 -26.42
CA TRP A 6 -27.94 20.18 -26.14
C TRP A 6 -27.37 20.07 -24.72
N ILE A 7 -28.19 19.72 -23.73
CA ILE A 7 -27.73 19.49 -22.35
C ILE A 7 -26.78 18.28 -22.29
N GLY A 8 -27.15 17.16 -22.94
CA GLY A 8 -26.29 15.97 -22.98
C GLY A 8 -24.91 16.24 -23.60
N ALA A 9 -24.85 17.01 -24.69
CA ALA A 9 -23.57 17.38 -25.31
C ALA A 9 -22.68 18.27 -24.42
N VAL A 10 -23.29 19.14 -23.61
CA VAL A 10 -22.56 19.97 -22.63
C VAL A 10 -22.03 19.10 -21.49
N GLU A 11 -22.84 18.19 -20.96
CA GLU A 11 -22.42 17.25 -19.90
C GLU A 11 -21.28 16.33 -20.37
N GLU A 12 -21.37 15.77 -21.57
CA GLU A 12 -20.30 14.96 -22.17
C GLU A 12 -19.01 15.75 -22.40
N PHE A 13 -19.12 17.01 -22.84
CA PHE A 13 -17.96 17.89 -23.02
C PHE A 13 -17.27 18.22 -21.70
N TRP A 14 -18.04 18.50 -20.65
CA TRP A 14 -17.49 18.75 -19.31
C TRP A 14 -16.89 17.49 -18.71
N ALA A 15 -17.56 16.34 -18.81
CA ALA A 15 -17.03 15.05 -18.37
C ALA A 15 -15.70 14.72 -19.07
N GLY A 16 -15.60 14.97 -20.39
CA GLY A 16 -14.37 14.77 -21.14
C GLY A 16 -13.23 15.71 -20.75
N LYS A 17 -13.53 16.94 -20.31
CA LYS A 17 -12.53 17.86 -19.75
C LYS A 17 -12.08 17.43 -18.36
N VAL A 18 -13.02 17.04 -17.48
CA VAL A 18 -12.74 16.53 -16.14
C VAL A 18 -11.85 15.29 -16.21
N ALA A 19 -12.20 14.31 -17.05
CA ALA A 19 -11.37 13.12 -17.25
C ALA A 19 -9.95 13.44 -17.76
N LYS A 20 -9.78 14.51 -18.55
CA LYS A 20 -8.45 14.96 -18.99
C LYS A 20 -7.64 15.61 -17.88
N VAL A 21 -8.24 16.42 -17.01
CA VAL A 21 -7.52 16.98 -15.86
C VAL A 21 -7.19 15.91 -14.83
N ASP A 22 -8.08 14.94 -14.60
CA ASP A 22 -7.81 13.78 -13.73
C ASP A 22 -6.65 12.95 -14.28
N ALA A 23 -6.63 12.68 -15.60
CA ALA A 23 -5.52 11.98 -16.23
C ALA A 23 -4.20 12.77 -16.21
N MET A 24 -4.24 14.11 -16.22
CA MET A 24 -3.05 14.96 -16.08
C MET A 24 -2.54 15.01 -14.64
N ALA A 25 -3.43 14.91 -13.63
CA ALA A 25 -3.03 14.80 -12.23
C ALA A 25 -2.23 13.51 -11.94
N GLU A 26 -2.38 12.51 -12.80
CA GLU A 26 -1.69 11.22 -12.68
C GLU A 26 -0.28 11.21 -13.30
N THR A 27 0.24 12.30 -13.89
CA THR A 27 1.60 12.29 -14.44
C THR A 27 2.66 12.28 -13.33
N PRO A 28 3.83 11.62 -13.54
CA PRO A 28 4.87 11.52 -12.53
C PRO A 28 5.37 12.87 -11.99
N GLU A 29 5.43 13.89 -12.84
CA GLU A 29 5.88 15.23 -12.45
C GLU A 29 4.87 15.94 -11.54
N ILE A 30 3.56 15.74 -11.79
CA ILE A 30 2.51 16.29 -10.93
C ILE A 30 2.41 15.51 -9.62
N LYS A 31 2.54 14.17 -9.64
CA LYS A 31 2.59 13.36 -8.41
C LYS A 31 3.78 13.73 -7.52
N ALA A 32 4.98 13.90 -8.11
CA ALA A 32 6.14 14.37 -7.38
C ALA A 32 5.88 15.74 -6.73
N MET A 33 5.26 16.67 -7.46
CA MET A 33 4.86 17.98 -6.93
C MET A 33 3.82 17.88 -5.80
N VAL A 34 2.91 16.89 -5.83
CA VAL A 34 1.92 16.68 -4.77
C VAL A 34 2.57 16.20 -3.47
N TYR A 35 3.52 15.25 -3.52
CA TYR A 35 4.19 14.78 -2.30
C TYR A 35 5.22 15.78 -1.78
N ASP A 36 5.82 16.59 -2.65
CA ASP A 36 6.74 17.68 -2.28
C ASP A 36 6.01 18.93 -1.78
N ASP A 37 4.67 19.00 -1.91
CA ASP A 37 3.89 20.10 -1.38
C ASP A 37 3.96 20.13 0.16
N VAL A 38 4.52 21.22 0.69
CA VAL A 38 4.75 21.38 2.13
C VAL A 38 3.44 21.34 2.92
N GLY A 39 2.33 21.82 2.33
CA GLY A 39 1.01 21.79 2.94
C GLY A 39 0.49 20.36 3.08
N PHE A 40 0.56 19.58 2.00
CA PHE A 40 0.18 18.17 1.98
C PHE A 40 1.04 17.34 2.94
N GLN A 41 2.35 17.57 2.98
CA GLN A 41 3.23 16.90 3.93
C GLN A 41 2.86 17.20 5.38
N ALA A 42 2.62 18.47 5.70
CA ALA A 42 2.25 18.88 7.06
C ALA A 42 0.91 18.29 7.49
N LEU A 43 -0.08 18.27 6.58
CA LEU A 43 -1.39 17.64 6.83
C LEU A 43 -1.26 16.13 7.03
N THR A 44 -0.47 15.45 6.20
CA THR A 44 -0.21 14.02 6.36
C THR A 44 0.41 13.73 7.72
N LYS A 45 1.46 14.48 8.09
CA LYS A 45 2.17 14.31 9.37
C LYS A 45 1.27 14.55 10.59
N CYS A 46 0.28 15.43 10.50
CA CYS A 46 -0.63 15.69 11.63
C CYS A 46 -1.76 14.67 11.75
N GLN A 47 -2.12 13.97 10.67
CA GLN A 47 -3.19 12.98 10.66
C GLN A 47 -2.74 11.58 11.07
N PHE A 48 -1.45 11.27 10.98
CA PHE A 48 -0.91 9.95 11.28
C PHE A 48 -0.14 9.94 12.62
N PRO A 49 -0.30 8.88 13.43
CA PRO A 49 -0.86 7.56 13.06
C PRO A 49 -2.40 7.44 13.13
N ASP A 50 -3.12 8.41 13.68
CA ASP A 50 -4.56 8.30 14.00
C ASP A 50 -5.49 7.93 12.83
N LYS A 51 -5.19 8.37 11.60
CA LYS A 51 -5.96 8.02 10.40
C LYS A 51 -5.85 6.53 10.02
N ARG A 52 -4.81 5.82 10.49
CA ARG A 52 -4.50 4.39 10.32
C ARG A 52 -4.34 3.87 8.90
N ILE A 53 -5.02 4.41 7.90
CA ILE A 53 -4.94 3.98 6.50
C ILE A 53 -4.45 5.15 5.64
N ALA A 54 -3.28 4.98 5.03
CA ALA A 54 -2.66 5.96 4.16
C ALA A 54 -2.94 5.66 2.69
N SER A 55 -3.24 6.69 1.91
CA SER A 55 -3.16 6.60 0.45
C SER A 55 -1.71 6.34 0.00
N PRO A 56 -1.45 5.93 -1.25
CA PRO A 56 -0.08 5.80 -1.76
C PRO A 56 0.76 7.08 -1.55
N ASP A 57 0.13 8.22 -1.80
CA ASP A 57 0.69 9.56 -1.69
C ASP A 57 1.08 9.90 -0.24
N GLU A 58 0.16 9.66 0.70
CA GLU A 58 0.42 9.85 2.13
C GLU A 58 1.50 8.88 2.62
N ALA A 59 1.44 7.62 2.19
CA ALA A 59 2.43 6.62 2.54
C ALA A 59 3.83 7.01 2.03
N ARG A 60 3.93 7.67 0.87
CA ARG A 60 5.19 8.20 0.36
C ARG A 60 5.75 9.28 1.28
N VAL A 61 4.93 10.25 1.67
CA VAL A 61 5.32 11.28 2.63
C VAL A 61 5.77 10.67 3.97
N LEU A 62 5.03 9.68 4.49
CA LEU A 62 5.35 9.01 5.74
C LEU A 62 6.69 8.28 5.65
N TRP A 63 6.92 7.60 4.55
CA TRP A 63 8.12 6.80 4.28
C TRP A 63 9.38 7.67 4.09
N GLU A 64 9.29 8.70 3.24
CA GLU A 64 10.46 9.53 2.87
C GLU A 64 10.78 10.62 3.89
N SER A 65 9.75 11.20 4.54
CA SER A 65 9.93 12.42 5.34
C SER A 65 9.48 12.32 6.80
N SER A 66 8.89 11.20 7.21
CA SER A 66 8.34 11.02 8.58
C SER A 66 8.93 9.83 9.35
N GLY A 67 9.91 9.15 8.75
CA GLY A 67 10.69 8.09 9.38
C GLY A 67 10.01 6.72 9.41
N TYR A 68 8.90 6.52 8.70
CA TYR A 68 8.21 5.23 8.67
C TYR A 68 9.00 4.19 7.87
N ASP A 69 9.05 2.96 8.35
CA ASP A 69 9.57 1.80 7.63
C ASP A 69 8.43 1.05 6.93
N ALA A 70 8.65 0.63 5.68
CA ALA A 70 7.69 -0.20 4.95
C ALA A 70 7.84 -1.67 5.37
N LEU A 71 6.79 -2.26 5.95
CA LEU A 71 6.68 -3.67 6.29
C LEU A 71 5.82 -4.39 5.23
N ASP A 72 6.50 -5.10 4.33
CA ASP A 72 5.88 -5.96 3.32
C ASP A 72 5.55 -7.32 3.93
N VAL A 73 4.27 -7.66 4.03
CA VAL A 73 3.78 -8.92 4.61
C VAL A 73 3.37 -9.95 3.56
N ARG A 74 3.62 -9.67 2.27
CA ARG A 74 3.37 -10.62 1.16
C ARG A 74 4.27 -11.84 1.28
N CYS A 75 3.93 -12.92 0.59
CA CYS A 75 4.81 -14.09 0.51
C CYS A 75 5.92 -13.91 -0.55
N ASP A 76 6.92 -14.78 -0.53
CA ASP A 76 8.12 -14.67 -1.37
C ASP A 76 7.79 -14.55 -2.86
N TRP A 77 6.88 -15.39 -3.37
CA TRP A 77 6.55 -15.40 -4.81
C TRP A 77 5.95 -14.07 -5.28
N GLU A 78 5.16 -13.40 -4.45
CA GLU A 78 4.54 -12.12 -4.82
C GLU A 78 5.60 -11.03 -5.01
N ARG A 79 6.68 -11.08 -4.21
CA ARG A 79 7.83 -10.18 -4.35
C ARG A 79 8.70 -10.54 -5.53
N GLU A 80 8.87 -11.82 -5.82
CA GLU A 80 9.61 -12.27 -7.01
C GLU A 80 8.88 -11.88 -8.31
N ASP A 81 7.56 -11.99 -8.36
CA ASP A 81 6.74 -11.66 -9.54
C ASP A 81 6.57 -10.15 -9.74
N ARG A 82 6.19 -9.43 -8.68
CA ARG A 82 5.84 -8.00 -8.77
C ARG A 82 6.95 -7.06 -8.34
N GLY A 83 8.02 -7.57 -7.77
CA GLY A 83 9.06 -6.77 -7.15
C GLY A 83 8.68 -6.29 -5.75
N SER A 84 9.51 -5.38 -5.23
CA SER A 84 9.31 -4.67 -3.96
C SER A 84 9.62 -3.19 -4.16
N ILE A 85 9.39 -2.37 -3.14
CA ILE A 85 9.76 -0.96 -3.15
C ILE A 85 11.27 -0.85 -3.41
N LYS A 86 11.66 -0.27 -4.55
CA LYS A 86 13.07 -0.22 -5.01
C LYS A 86 13.85 1.03 -4.59
N ALA A 87 13.20 2.02 -3.98
CA ALA A 87 13.88 3.25 -3.61
C ALA A 87 14.84 3.03 -2.41
N GLN A 88 15.75 3.98 -2.14
CA GLN A 88 16.99 3.74 -1.38
C GLN A 88 16.81 3.06 0.00
N LYS A 89 15.72 3.38 0.71
CA LYS A 89 15.42 2.80 2.02
C LYS A 89 14.82 1.38 1.93
N GLY A 90 14.23 1.02 0.79
CA GLY A 90 13.58 -0.25 0.52
C GLY A 90 12.37 -0.55 1.41
N SER A 91 11.87 -1.78 1.28
CA SER A 91 10.92 -2.37 2.24
C SER A 91 11.55 -3.52 3.02
N VAL A 92 11.16 -3.65 4.28
CA VAL A 92 11.45 -4.81 5.12
C VAL A 92 10.40 -5.86 4.84
N HIS A 93 10.84 -7.05 4.44
CA HIS A 93 9.92 -8.14 4.10
C HIS A 93 9.91 -9.21 5.17
N ILE A 94 8.73 -9.42 5.75
CA ILE A 94 8.48 -10.46 6.74
C ILE A 94 7.12 -11.10 6.40
N PRO A 95 7.11 -12.23 5.68
CA PRO A 95 5.89 -12.80 5.13
C PRO A 95 4.98 -13.36 6.23
N MET A 96 3.70 -12.97 6.23
CA MET A 96 2.69 -13.58 7.11
C MET A 96 2.38 -15.03 6.72
N PHE A 97 2.62 -15.37 5.45
CA PHE A 97 2.35 -16.69 4.91
C PHE A 97 3.52 -17.16 4.06
N ARG A 98 3.83 -18.45 4.15
CA ARG A 98 4.78 -19.11 3.27
C ARG A 98 4.01 -19.76 2.15
N SER A 99 4.56 -19.72 0.96
CA SER A 99 3.94 -20.23 -0.25
C SER A 99 4.89 -21.22 -0.92
N LYS A 100 4.38 -22.39 -1.32
CA LYS A 100 5.14 -23.37 -2.11
C LYS A 100 4.32 -23.78 -3.31
N LYS A 101 4.95 -23.84 -4.48
CA LYS A 101 4.38 -24.52 -5.64
C LYS A 101 4.44 -26.02 -5.38
N VAL A 102 3.29 -26.67 -5.42
CA VAL A 102 3.15 -28.11 -5.23
C VAL A 102 2.37 -28.62 -6.43
N TYR A 103 2.90 -29.63 -7.11
CA TYR A 103 2.15 -30.28 -8.18
C TYR A 103 0.96 -31.03 -7.60
N ASP A 104 -0.22 -30.74 -8.11
CA ASP A 104 -1.46 -31.41 -7.76
C ASP A 104 -1.83 -32.40 -8.87
N ALA A 105 -1.75 -33.69 -8.55
CA ALA A 105 -2.01 -34.76 -9.51
C ALA A 105 -3.49 -34.89 -9.89
N GLU A 106 -4.43 -34.41 -9.06
CA GLU A 106 -5.86 -34.41 -9.39
C GLU A 106 -6.20 -33.27 -10.35
N ALA A 107 -5.59 -32.11 -10.14
CA ALA A 107 -5.80 -30.93 -10.98
C ALA A 107 -4.88 -30.86 -12.22
N ASP A 108 -3.95 -31.81 -12.35
CA ASP A 108 -2.89 -31.87 -13.37
C ASP A 108 -2.19 -30.53 -13.60
N LYS A 109 -1.88 -29.83 -12.50
CA LYS A 109 -1.23 -28.51 -12.52
C LYS A 109 -0.51 -28.20 -11.22
N ASP A 110 0.44 -27.27 -11.30
CA ASP A 110 1.04 -26.68 -10.12
C ASP A 110 0.04 -25.79 -9.38
N VAL A 111 -0.16 -26.07 -8.10
CA VAL A 111 -0.97 -25.25 -7.20
C VAL A 111 -0.07 -24.57 -6.17
N ILE A 112 -0.39 -23.33 -5.82
CA ILE A 112 0.28 -22.62 -4.73
C ILE A 112 -0.39 -23.03 -3.42
N LYS A 113 0.33 -23.78 -2.58
CA LYS A 113 -0.10 -24.07 -1.21
C LYS A 113 0.46 -22.99 -0.29
N GLN A 114 -0.43 -22.36 0.47
CA GLN A 114 -0.10 -21.28 1.39
C GLN A 114 -0.30 -21.74 2.83
N GLU A 115 0.71 -21.56 3.66
CA GLU A 115 0.72 -21.89 5.10
C GLU A 115 1.01 -20.63 5.92
N VAL A 116 0.43 -20.51 7.12
CA VAL A 116 0.72 -19.38 8.02
C VAL A 116 2.18 -19.47 8.46
N ASN A 117 2.87 -18.33 8.56
CA ASN A 117 4.18 -18.24 9.18
C ASN A 117 4.02 -18.08 10.71
N PRO A 118 4.18 -19.13 11.53
CA PRO A 118 3.95 -19.03 12.98
C PRO A 118 4.98 -18.13 13.68
N ALA A 119 6.14 -17.91 13.05
CA ALA A 119 7.21 -17.06 13.58
C ALA A 119 7.07 -15.59 13.12
N TRP A 120 5.99 -15.22 12.43
CA TRP A 120 5.86 -13.89 11.83
C TRP A 120 6.04 -12.77 12.86
N MET A 121 5.34 -12.83 13.99
CA MET A 121 5.43 -11.79 15.01
C MET A 121 6.80 -11.75 15.70
N GLU A 122 7.41 -12.91 15.95
CA GLU A 122 8.77 -13.00 16.51
C GLU A 122 9.79 -12.32 15.57
N GLN A 123 9.68 -12.56 14.26
CA GLN A 123 10.53 -11.94 13.25
C GLN A 123 10.32 -10.42 13.18
N VAL A 124 9.07 -9.95 13.27
CA VAL A 124 8.78 -8.52 13.36
C VAL A 124 9.45 -7.90 14.57
N LYS A 125 9.26 -8.46 15.76
CA LYS A 125 9.85 -7.95 17.02
C LYS A 125 11.38 -7.98 16.99
N ALA A 126 11.97 -9.01 16.38
CA ALA A 126 13.42 -9.07 16.20
C ALA A 126 13.94 -7.92 15.31
N ARG A 127 13.16 -7.49 14.32
CA ARG A 127 13.53 -6.41 13.39
C ARG A 127 13.14 -5.02 13.88
N PHE A 128 12.05 -4.90 14.62
CA PHE A 128 11.46 -3.67 15.14
C PHE A 128 11.22 -3.82 16.64
N ALA A 129 12.29 -3.90 17.42
CA ALA A 129 12.21 -4.21 18.85
C ALA A 129 11.52 -3.11 19.69
N ASP A 130 11.48 -1.88 19.17
CA ASP A 130 10.80 -0.77 19.81
C ASP A 130 9.32 -0.70 19.35
N PRO A 131 8.33 -0.84 20.26
CA PRO A 131 6.91 -0.69 19.92
C PRO A 131 6.55 0.68 19.35
N GLU A 132 7.37 1.71 19.58
CA GLU A 132 7.18 3.04 18.98
C GLU A 132 7.68 3.12 17.52
N SER A 133 8.21 2.02 16.97
CA SER A 133 8.58 1.93 15.55
C SER A 133 7.42 2.31 14.66
N LYS A 134 7.69 3.21 13.70
CA LYS A 134 6.71 3.71 12.73
C LYS A 134 6.65 2.80 11.52
N LEU A 135 5.55 2.10 11.30
CA LEU A 135 5.45 1.05 10.27
C LEU A 135 4.33 1.34 9.27
N ILE A 136 4.64 1.30 7.98
CA ILE A 136 3.67 1.22 6.89
C ILE A 136 3.53 -0.25 6.50
N VAL A 137 2.41 -0.87 6.85
CA VAL A 137 2.12 -2.27 6.58
C VAL A 137 1.45 -2.41 5.22
N MET A 138 1.95 -3.33 4.39
CA MET A 138 1.35 -3.61 3.10
C MET A 138 1.33 -5.10 2.74
N CYS A 139 0.21 -5.53 2.15
CA CYS A 139 0.12 -6.75 1.36
C CYS A 139 -0.02 -6.42 -0.13
N SER A 140 -0.55 -7.35 -0.93
CA SER A 140 -0.82 -7.15 -2.37
C SER A 140 -1.74 -5.96 -2.65
N ASP A 141 -2.89 -5.94 -1.98
CA ASP A 141 -4.07 -5.11 -2.31
C ASP A 141 -4.54 -4.26 -1.12
N GLY A 142 -3.82 -4.27 0.00
CA GLY A 142 -4.12 -3.46 1.18
C GLY A 142 -5.35 -3.92 1.96
N SER A 143 -5.85 -5.13 1.71
CA SER A 143 -7.09 -5.63 2.28
C SER A 143 -6.86 -6.51 3.51
N ARG A 144 -7.31 -7.75 3.48
CA ARG A 144 -7.40 -8.70 4.60
C ARG A 144 -6.06 -8.90 5.32
N ARG A 145 -4.97 -9.09 4.58
CA ARG A 145 -3.65 -9.37 5.19
C ARG A 145 -3.05 -8.14 5.86
N THR A 146 -3.22 -6.96 5.25
CA THR A 146 -2.85 -5.69 5.91
C THR A 146 -3.63 -5.51 7.20
N GLN A 147 -4.95 -5.71 7.19
CA GLN A 147 -5.79 -5.59 8.40
C GLN A 147 -5.35 -6.55 9.50
N GLN A 148 -5.14 -7.84 9.18
CA GLN A 148 -4.67 -8.83 10.15
C GLN A 148 -3.30 -8.48 10.74
N ALA A 149 -2.38 -7.97 9.92
CA ALA A 149 -1.08 -7.52 10.40
C ALA A 149 -1.20 -6.30 11.33
N LEU A 150 -2.03 -5.31 10.97
CA LEU A 150 -2.26 -4.13 11.82
C LEU A 150 -2.82 -4.53 13.18
N GLU A 151 -3.87 -5.34 13.21
CA GLU A 151 -4.48 -5.82 14.46
C GLU A 151 -3.48 -6.60 15.33
N ALA A 152 -2.68 -7.47 14.73
CA ALA A 152 -1.68 -8.24 15.45
C ALA A 152 -0.56 -7.36 16.02
N LEU A 153 -0.11 -6.34 15.29
CA LEU A 153 0.89 -5.38 15.77
C LEU A 153 0.34 -4.55 16.93
N GLU A 154 -0.90 -4.06 16.82
CA GLU A 154 -1.57 -3.30 17.88
C GLU A 154 -1.73 -4.13 19.16
N GLN A 155 -2.09 -5.41 19.05
CA GLN A 155 -2.18 -6.34 20.18
C GLN A 155 -0.84 -6.54 20.89
N GLU A 156 0.26 -6.37 20.16
CA GLU A 156 1.63 -6.47 20.69
C GLU A 156 2.19 -5.12 21.16
N GLY A 157 1.38 -4.06 21.15
CA GLY A 157 1.69 -2.74 21.70
C GLY A 157 2.30 -1.76 20.71
N TYR A 158 2.36 -2.09 19.41
CA TYR A 158 2.81 -1.12 18.41
C TYR A 158 1.75 -0.04 18.21
N SER A 159 2.13 1.22 18.45
CA SER A 159 1.24 2.38 18.44
C SER A 159 1.26 3.15 17.10
N ASN A 160 2.36 3.04 16.35
CA ASN A 160 2.62 3.83 15.14
C ASN A 160 2.51 3.00 13.85
N VAL A 161 1.45 2.21 13.72
CA VAL A 161 1.22 1.32 12.56
C VAL A 161 0.14 1.87 11.63
N VAL A 162 0.44 1.88 10.33
CA VAL A 162 -0.48 2.38 9.31
C VAL A 162 -0.56 1.39 8.14
N GLY A 163 -1.73 1.20 7.56
CA GLY A 163 -1.93 0.35 6.39
C GLY A 163 -1.80 1.15 5.10
N LEU A 164 -1.18 0.56 4.07
CA LEU A 164 -1.18 1.12 2.71
C LEU A 164 -2.49 0.77 2.00
N GLN A 165 -3.28 1.79 1.66
CA GLN A 165 -4.50 1.65 0.88
C GLN A 165 -4.19 1.06 -0.50
N GLY A 166 -4.85 -0.04 -0.84
CA GLY A 166 -4.63 -0.72 -2.13
C GLY A 166 -3.32 -1.51 -2.21
N GLY A 167 -2.52 -1.53 -1.13
CA GLY A 167 -1.32 -2.34 -0.99
C GLY A 167 -0.25 -2.03 -2.04
N PHE A 168 0.64 -3.00 -2.25
CA PHE A 168 1.72 -2.88 -3.22
C PHE A 168 1.23 -2.65 -4.65
N ASN A 169 0.04 -3.16 -5.01
CA ASN A 169 -0.55 -2.96 -6.33
C ASN A 169 -0.84 -1.49 -6.67
N ARG A 170 -0.88 -0.62 -5.66
CA ARG A 170 -1.10 0.83 -5.81
C ARG A 170 0.14 1.65 -5.46
N TRP A 171 1.27 1.00 -5.21
CA TRP A 171 2.54 1.68 -5.01
C TRP A 171 3.16 2.03 -6.36
N ASP A 172 3.22 3.34 -6.64
CA ASP A 172 3.87 3.88 -7.83
C ASP A 172 5.30 4.32 -7.46
N GLU A 173 6.29 3.95 -8.27
CA GLU A 173 7.72 4.23 -8.05
C GLU A 173 8.11 5.66 -8.40
#